data_AF-A0A1B6BDH2-F1
#
_entry.id   AF-A0A1B6BDH2-F1
#
_cell.length_a   1.000
_cell.length_b   1.000
_cell.length_c   1.000
_cell.angle_alpha   90.00
_cell.angle_beta   90.00
_cell.angle_gamma   90.00
#
_symmetry.space_group_name_H-M   'P 1'
#
loop_
_entity.id
_entity.type
_entity.pdbx_description
1 polymer ?
#
loop_
_entity_poly.entity_id
_entity_poly.type
_entity_poly.pdbx_seq_one_letter_code
_entity_poly.pdbx_strand_id
1 'polypeptide(L)'
;MGHSDLGNELYDFAVELFPINRSITGEGVRETLLRIKKRIPIEIKSVHTGTQVFDWTVPKEWNVREAYIEDSNGNRVVDFKNNNLHLVGYSIPMDKIVNHGVFGKIELSKTAIKNDKK
;
A
#
# COMPACT_ATOMS: atom_id res chain seq x y z
N MET A 1 5.98 13.90 32.97
CA MET A 1 5.19 13.05 32.06
C MET A 1 5.46 11.62 32.47
N GLY A 2 4.43 10.93 32.95
CA GLY A 2 4.58 9.55 33.42
C GLY A 2 4.75 8.60 32.24
N HIS A 3 5.29 7.41 32.46
CA HIS A 3 5.47 6.40 31.40
C HIS A 3 4.15 6.05 30.66
N SER A 4 2.99 6.26 31.30
CA SER A 4 1.67 6.13 30.68
C SER A 4 1.43 7.09 29.53
N ASP A 5 1.94 8.33 29.63
CA ASP A 5 1.67 9.39 28.65
C ASP A 5 2.45 9.13 27.34
N LEU A 6 3.69 8.65 27.48
CA LEU A 6 4.54 8.29 26.33
C LEU A 6 4.01 7.06 25.59
N GLY A 7 3.51 6.06 26.32
CA GLY A 7 2.91 4.87 25.71
C GLY A 7 1.69 5.22 24.86
N ASN A 8 0.82 6.10 25.36
CA ASN A 8 -0.34 6.59 24.62
C ASN A 8 0.08 7.40 23.38
N GLU A 9 1.07 8.28 23.50
CA GLU A 9 1.55 9.06 22.35
C GLU A 9 2.12 8.18 21.23
N LEU A 10 2.88 7.14 21.58
CA LEU A 10 3.41 6.16 20.63
C LEU A 10 2.28 5.34 19.99
N TYR A 11 1.29 4.94 20.77
CA TYR A 11 0.13 4.21 20.27
C TYR A 11 -0.70 5.06 19.30
N ASP A 12 -0.99 6.32 19.65
CA ASP A 12 -1.73 7.25 18.80
C ASP A 12 -1.01 7.48 17.47
N PHE A 13 0.32 7.57 17.49
CA PHE A 13 1.11 7.67 16.27
C PHE A 13 1.04 6.38 15.44
N ALA A 14 1.04 5.20 16.07
CA ALA A 14 0.87 3.94 15.37
C ALA A 14 -0.52 3.85 14.71
N VAL A 15 -1.57 4.32 15.40
CA VAL A 15 -2.94 4.42 14.86
C VAL A 15 -2.98 5.36 13.66
N GLU A 16 -2.31 6.50 13.72
CA GLU A 16 -2.19 7.45 12.61
C GLU A 16 -1.51 6.83 11.38
N LEU A 17 -0.48 6.00 11.58
CA LEU A 17 0.28 5.35 10.50
C LEU A 17 -0.37 4.06 9.97
N PHE A 18 -1.25 3.43 10.76
CA PHE A 18 -1.89 2.15 10.42
C PHE A 18 -2.60 2.13 9.06
N PRO A 19 -3.46 3.11 8.70
CA PRO A 19 -4.19 3.06 7.43
C PRO A 19 -3.31 3.28 6.19
N ILE A 20 -2.09 3.81 6.35
CA ILE A 20 -1.19 4.07 5.22
C ILE A 20 -0.75 2.74 4.60
N ASN A 21 -1.16 2.51 3.35
CA ASN A 21 -0.80 1.30 2.60
C ASN A 21 0.70 1.31 2.24
N ARG A 22 1.50 0.67 3.09
CA ARG A 22 2.94 0.54 2.92
C ARG A 22 3.30 -0.75 2.19
N SER A 23 4.35 -0.65 1.38
CA SER A 23 5.09 -1.77 0.82
C SER A 23 6.58 -1.42 0.85
N ILE A 24 7.45 -2.24 0.26
CA ILE A 24 8.90 -1.97 0.21
C ILE A 24 9.26 -0.72 -0.63
N THR A 25 8.34 -0.25 -1.46
CA THR A 25 8.43 0.99 -2.26
C THR A 25 7.07 1.68 -2.29
N GLY A 26 7.00 2.90 -2.81
CA GLY A 26 5.75 3.60 -3.11
C GLY A 26 5.46 4.79 -2.21
N GLU A 27 4.34 5.45 -2.47
CA GLU A 27 3.97 6.67 -1.77
C GLU A 27 3.68 6.43 -0.28
N GLY A 28 3.13 5.26 0.09
CA GLY A 28 2.82 4.97 1.49
C GLY A 28 4.05 4.92 2.40
N VAL A 29 5.20 4.39 1.92
CA VAL A 29 6.44 4.44 2.70
C VAL A 29 7.00 5.87 2.76
N ARG A 30 6.89 6.65 1.68
CA ARG A 30 7.30 8.06 1.65
C ARG A 30 6.50 8.91 2.62
N GLU A 31 5.18 8.78 2.62
CA GLU A 31 4.27 9.46 3.55
C GLU A 31 4.62 9.11 5.01
N THR A 32 4.85 7.81 5.28
CA THR A 32 5.23 7.34 6.61
C THR A 32 6.53 7.99 7.08
N LEU A 33 7.57 8.00 6.24
CA LEU A 33 8.85 8.63 6.57
C LEU A 33 8.71 10.14 6.77
N LEU A 34 7.87 10.83 5.97
CA LEU A 34 7.60 12.25 6.16
C LEU A 34 6.91 12.54 7.50
N ARG A 35 5.98 11.68 7.95
CA ARG A 35 5.35 11.79 9.27
C ARG A 35 6.36 11.56 10.40
N ILE A 36 7.24 10.56 10.26
CA ILE A 36 8.34 10.30 11.22
C ILE A 36 9.30 11.50 11.29
N LYS A 37 9.66 12.08 10.15
CA LYS A 37 10.57 13.23 10.07
C LYS A 37 10.08 14.46 10.85
N LYS A 38 8.77 14.61 11.05
CA LYS A 38 8.19 15.68 11.89
C LYS A 38 8.48 15.49 13.39
N ARG A 39 8.75 14.26 13.82
CA ARG A 39 9.02 13.90 15.22
C ARG A 39 10.50 13.77 15.52
N ILE A 40 11.29 13.25 14.57
CA ILE A 40 12.74 13.05 14.71
C ILE A 40 13.50 13.43 13.44
N PRO A 41 14.74 13.95 13.55
CA PRO A 41 15.51 14.37 12.39
C PRO A 41 16.05 13.16 11.63
N ILE A 42 15.39 12.81 10.51
CA ILE A 42 15.85 11.77 9.58
C ILE A 42 16.13 12.35 8.19
N GLU A 43 17.11 11.77 7.51
CA GLU A 43 17.36 11.99 6.09
C GLU A 43 16.57 10.96 5.27
N ILE A 44 15.82 11.40 4.27
CA ILE A 44 15.05 10.51 3.38
C ILE A 44 15.79 10.45 2.04
N LYS A 45 16.18 9.24 1.62
CA LYS A 45 16.84 8.98 0.34
C LYS A 45 15.95 8.15 -0.57
N SER A 46 16.06 8.39 -1.87
CA SER A 46 15.42 7.59 -2.91
C SER A 46 16.50 7.00 -3.80
N VAL A 47 16.36 5.73 -4.17
CA VAL A 47 17.26 5.02 -5.10
C VAL A 47 16.42 4.58 -6.30
N HIS A 48 16.93 4.81 -7.51
CA HIS A 48 16.18 4.55 -8.74
C HIS A 48 15.93 3.06 -8.95
N THR A 49 14.74 2.72 -9.46
CA THR A 49 14.41 1.39 -9.98
C THR A 49 15.51 0.88 -10.91
N GLY A 50 15.88 -0.40 -10.80
CA GLY A 50 16.92 -1.00 -11.64
C GLY A 50 18.35 -0.76 -11.17
N THR A 51 18.57 0.05 -10.12
CA THR A 51 19.91 0.21 -9.53
C THR A 51 20.38 -1.14 -8.98
N GLN A 52 21.60 -1.56 -9.35
CA GLN A 52 22.23 -2.75 -8.79
C GLN A 52 22.82 -2.44 -7.40
N VAL A 53 22.50 -3.28 -6.42
CA VAL A 53 22.96 -3.20 -5.03
C VAL A 53 23.41 -4.58 -4.57
N PHE A 54 24.71 -4.85 -4.68
CA PHE A 54 25.30 -6.18 -4.52
C PHE A 54 24.63 -7.20 -5.46
N ASP A 55 24.00 -8.24 -4.93
CA ASP A 55 23.28 -9.27 -5.69
C ASP A 55 21.80 -8.90 -5.95
N TRP A 56 21.35 -7.76 -5.43
CA TRP A 56 19.96 -7.31 -5.54
C TRP A 56 19.82 -6.21 -6.58
N THR A 57 18.64 -6.11 -7.19
CA THR A 57 18.26 -5.00 -8.06
C THR A 57 17.09 -4.26 -7.42
N VAL A 58 17.16 -2.93 -7.34
CA VAL A 58 16.06 -2.11 -6.80
C VAL A 58 14.79 -2.35 -7.62
N PRO A 59 13.66 -2.76 -7.01
CA PRO A 59 12.46 -3.13 -7.74
C PRO A 59 11.75 -1.90 -8.32
N LYS A 60 10.81 -2.16 -9.24
CA LYS A 60 9.89 -1.12 -9.72
C LYS A 60 9.08 -0.56 -8.56
N GLU A 61 8.89 0.75 -8.54
CA GLU A 61 8.00 1.38 -7.57
C GLU A 61 6.56 0.88 -7.76
N TRP A 62 5.92 0.50 -6.65
CA TRP A 62 4.54 0.01 -6.61
C TRP A 62 3.63 0.98 -5.87
N ASN A 63 2.52 1.34 -6.51
CA ASN A 63 1.46 2.19 -5.95
C ASN A 63 0.09 1.60 -6.30
N VAL A 64 -0.91 1.90 -5.47
CA VAL A 64 -2.28 1.40 -5.63
C VAL A 64 -3.23 2.58 -5.57
N ARG A 65 -4.20 2.63 -6.49
CA ARG A 65 -5.30 3.60 -6.46
C ARG A 65 -6.56 2.98 -5.87
N GLU A 66 -6.90 1.79 -6.36
CA GLU A 66 -8.03 1.00 -5.89
C GLU A 66 -7.79 -0.48 -6.18
N ALA A 67 -8.51 -1.33 -5.45
CA ALA A 67 -8.65 -2.75 -5.73
C ALA A 67 -9.93 -3.24 -5.05
N TYR A 68 -10.73 -4.02 -5.75
CA TYR A 68 -11.97 -4.56 -5.20
C TYR A 68 -12.38 -5.83 -5.95
N ILE A 69 -13.33 -6.54 -5.35
CA ILE A 69 -14.06 -7.67 -5.91
C ILE A 69 -15.53 -7.27 -5.86
N GLU A 70 -16.19 -7.19 -7.03
CA GLU A 70 -17.62 -6.90 -7.13
C GLU A 70 -18.40 -8.16 -7.54
N ASP A 71 -19.59 -8.36 -6.97
CA ASP A 71 -20.53 -9.39 -7.40
C ASP A 71 -21.30 -8.98 -8.67
N SER A 72 -22.16 -9.87 -9.19
CA SER A 72 -22.96 -9.59 -10.39
C SER A 72 -24.02 -8.49 -10.22
N ASN A 73 -24.32 -8.10 -8.97
CA ASN A 73 -25.26 -7.03 -8.65
C ASN A 73 -24.54 -5.68 -8.44
N GLY A 74 -23.21 -5.64 -8.56
CA GLY A 74 -22.39 -4.45 -8.34
C GLY A 74 -22.04 -4.20 -6.88
N ASN A 75 -22.24 -5.18 -5.98
CA ASN A 75 -21.82 -5.03 -4.58
C ASN A 75 -20.34 -5.37 -4.44
N ARG A 76 -19.56 -4.47 -3.84
CA ARG A 76 -18.18 -4.75 -3.45
C ARG A 76 -18.14 -5.73 -2.28
N VAL A 77 -17.84 -6.99 -2.57
CA VAL A 77 -17.69 -8.04 -1.56
C VAL A 77 -16.32 -8.03 -0.90
N VAL A 78 -15.32 -7.45 -1.57
CA VAL A 78 -14.01 -7.12 -0.99
C VAL A 78 -13.61 -5.73 -1.52
N ASP A 79 -13.19 -4.82 -0.64
CA ASP A 79 -12.73 -3.49 -1.03
C ASP A 79 -11.44 -3.13 -0.28
N PHE A 80 -10.38 -2.83 -1.02
CA PHE A 80 -9.09 -2.36 -0.49
C PHE A 80 -9.21 -1.08 0.33
N LYS A 81 -10.19 -0.22 0.02
CA LYS A 81 -10.46 1.00 0.81
C LYS A 81 -10.92 0.68 2.24
N ASN A 82 -11.53 -0.48 2.45
CA ASN A 82 -11.96 -0.91 3.79
C ASN A 82 -10.79 -1.48 4.60
N ASN A 83 -9.88 -2.20 3.95
CA ASN A 83 -8.68 -2.75 4.59
C ASN A 83 -7.58 -2.97 3.54
N ASN A 84 -6.40 -2.37 3.77
CA ASN A 84 -5.28 -2.47 2.84
C ASN A 84 -4.75 -3.91 2.69
N LEU A 85 -5.01 -4.79 3.66
CA LEU A 85 -4.64 -6.21 3.62
C LEU A 85 -5.49 -7.05 2.66
N HIS A 86 -6.57 -6.49 2.11
CA HIS A 86 -7.35 -7.15 1.05
C HIS A 86 -6.59 -7.28 -0.27
N LEU A 87 -5.48 -6.56 -0.44
CA LEU A 87 -4.64 -6.62 -1.62
C LEU A 87 -3.24 -7.11 -1.22
N VAL A 88 -2.77 -8.16 -1.89
CA VAL A 88 -1.39 -8.61 -1.73
C VAL A 88 -0.44 -7.55 -2.29
N GLY A 89 0.56 -7.13 -1.50
CA GLY A 89 1.58 -6.19 -1.94
C GLY A 89 2.24 -6.63 -3.25
N TYR A 90 2.57 -5.67 -4.12
CA TYR A 90 3.16 -5.93 -5.45
C TYR A 90 2.26 -6.68 -6.45
N SER A 91 0.96 -6.84 -6.16
CA SER A 91 -0.01 -7.35 -7.14
C SER A 91 0.03 -6.55 -8.44
N ILE A 92 -0.07 -7.27 -9.57
CA ILE A 92 -0.11 -6.67 -10.90
C ILE A 92 -1.50 -6.08 -11.19
N PRO A 93 -1.59 -5.01 -11.99
CA PRO A 93 -2.86 -4.45 -12.42
C PRO A 93 -3.72 -5.48 -13.13
N MET A 94 -5.01 -5.55 -12.77
CA MET A 94 -5.97 -6.41 -13.44
C MET A 94 -7.32 -5.70 -13.57
N ASP A 95 -8.02 -6.01 -14.66
CA ASP A 95 -9.40 -5.61 -14.98
C ASP A 95 -10.07 -6.83 -15.64
N LYS A 96 -10.66 -7.72 -14.84
CA LYS A 96 -11.17 -9.02 -15.33
C LYS A 96 -12.45 -9.44 -14.66
N ILE A 97 -13.24 -10.16 -15.47
CA ILE A 97 -14.39 -10.96 -15.03
C ILE A 97 -13.95 -12.40 -14.81
N VAL A 98 -14.15 -12.93 -13.61
CA VAL A 98 -13.86 -14.33 -13.27
C VAL A 98 -15.15 -15.03 -12.87
N ASN A 99 -15.40 -16.22 -13.44
CA ASN A 99 -16.50 -17.08 -13.01
C ASN A 99 -15.97 -18.03 -11.94
N HIS A 100 -16.51 -17.96 -10.72
CA HIS A 100 -16.17 -18.90 -9.65
C HIS A 100 -17.44 -19.64 -9.22
N GLY A 101 -17.39 -20.97 -9.12
CA GLY A 101 -18.56 -21.80 -8.78
C GLY A 101 -19.23 -21.47 -7.44
N VAL A 102 -18.55 -20.69 -6.57
CA VAL A 102 -19.05 -20.22 -5.26
C VAL A 102 -19.43 -18.74 -5.26
N PHE A 103 -18.89 -17.93 -6.18
CA PHE A 103 -19.11 -16.48 -6.26
C PHE A 103 -19.25 -16.13 -7.74
N GLY A 104 -20.46 -15.74 -8.20
CA GLY A 104 -20.83 -15.64 -9.62
C GLY A 104 -19.81 -14.96 -10.55
N LYS A 105 -20.15 -13.76 -11.04
CA LYS A 105 -19.25 -12.94 -11.87
C LYS A 105 -18.49 -12.00 -10.95
N ILE A 106 -17.16 -12.10 -10.91
CA ILE A 106 -16.29 -11.23 -10.13
C ILE A 106 -15.58 -10.24 -11.03
N GLU A 107 -15.74 -8.93 -10.81
CA GLU A 107 -14.92 -7.89 -11.44
C GLU A 107 -13.74 -7.51 -10.54
N LEU A 108 -12.51 -7.66 -11.04
CA LEU A 108 -11.25 -7.36 -10.35
C LEU A 108 -10.63 -6.13 -11.01
N SER A 109 -10.59 -4.99 -10.34
CA SER A 109 -10.16 -3.72 -10.94
C SER A 109 -8.79 -3.19 -10.45
N LYS A 110 -8.38 -2.08 -11.06
CA LYS A 110 -7.01 -1.67 -11.43
C LYS A 110 -6.12 -1.22 -10.27
N THR A 111 -5.02 -1.96 -10.06
CA THR A 111 -3.80 -1.41 -9.46
C THR A 111 -3.15 -0.42 -10.44
N ALA A 112 -2.90 0.83 -10.06
CA ALA A 112 -2.17 1.76 -10.94
C ALA A 112 -0.69 1.76 -10.57
N ILE A 113 0.13 1.01 -11.31
CA ILE A 113 1.57 1.18 -11.27
C ILE A 113 1.90 2.51 -11.92
N LYS A 114 2.43 3.47 -11.15
CA LYS A 114 3.17 4.58 -11.74
C LYS A 114 4.46 3.96 -12.29
N ASN A 115 4.48 3.67 -13.60
CA ASN A 115 5.74 3.42 -14.28
C ASN A 115 6.48 4.75 -14.29
N ASP A 116 7.62 4.81 -13.63
CA ASP A 116 8.54 5.94 -13.73
C ASP A 116 8.83 6.19 -15.22
N LYS A 117 8.22 7.25 -15.75
CA LYS A 117 8.69 7.88 -16.98
C LYS A 117 9.95 8.65 -16.60
N LYS A 118 11.06 8.22 -17.20
CA LYS A 118 12.32 8.94 -17.51
C LYS A 118 12.85 9.93 -16.49
#